data_AF-A0A1I5R7N9-F1
#
_entry.id   AF-A0A1I5R7N9-F1
#
_cell.length_a   1.000
_cell.length_b   1.000
_cell.length_c   1.000
_cell.angle_alpha   90.00
_cell.angle_beta   90.00
_cell.angle_gamma   90.00
#
_symmetry.space_group_name_H-M   'P 1'
#
loop_
_entity.id
_entity.type
_entity.pdbx_description
1 polymer ?
#
loop_
_entity_poly.entity_id
_entity_poly.type
_entity_poly.pdbx_seq_one_letter_code
_entity_poly.pdbx_strand_id
1 'polypeptide(L)'
;MKFLSNLKIKQNLMMLVFIPAFALMYHTITKGLEDYNKFNSNKVAENSVEISVSIASLIHELQKERGLTAGFVSSNGKKFRNRLATQREIVNKKIKMLKELKREKADNINVKFLKKSDSVLNRLNKINSIKKEISNLTIEKGRALKFYTTLNNEFISAISTILENMTEAKIANELSSYIAFLKAKDNVGIIRAVGTGVYASKIVTIEDKIKLSSLTSS
;
A
#
# COMPACT_ATOMS: atom_id res chain seq x y z
N MET A 1 -42.28 16.84 -38.49
CA MET A 1 -42.45 18.11 -37.75
C MET A 1 -43.91 18.61 -37.77
N LYS A 2 -44.93 17.74 -37.53
CA LYS A 2 -46.36 18.13 -37.47
C LYS A 2 -46.88 18.39 -36.03
N PHE A 3 -46.03 18.25 -35.02
CA PHE A 3 -46.42 18.40 -33.61
C PHE A 3 -46.44 19.86 -33.15
N LEU A 4 -45.64 20.73 -33.79
CA LEU A 4 -45.53 22.16 -33.46
C LEU A 4 -46.57 23.04 -34.19
N SER A 5 -47.30 22.50 -35.17
CA SER A 5 -48.21 23.27 -36.02
C SER A 5 -49.62 23.43 -35.45
N ASN A 6 -49.99 22.64 -34.44
CA ASN A 6 -51.34 22.64 -33.84
C ASN A 6 -51.37 23.28 -32.43
N LEU A 7 -50.26 23.87 -31.99
CA LEU A 7 -50.14 24.50 -30.67
C LEU A 7 -50.35 26.02 -30.77
N LYS A 8 -50.98 26.62 -29.75
CA LYS A 8 -51.13 28.08 -29.68
C LYS A 8 -49.73 28.72 -29.61
N ILE A 9 -49.55 29.89 -30.22
CA ILE A 9 -48.26 30.62 -30.25
C ILE A 9 -47.60 30.71 -28.86
N LYS A 10 -48.39 30.93 -27.80
CA LYS A 10 -47.93 30.93 -26.40
C LYS A 10 -47.28 29.60 -25.96
N GLN A 11 -47.82 28.46 -26.38
CA GLN A 11 -47.30 27.13 -26.05
C GLN A 11 -46.00 26.83 -26.80
N ASN A 12 -45.89 27.24 -28.06
CA ASN A 12 -44.63 27.15 -28.82
C ASN A 12 -43.53 28.01 -28.19
N LEU A 13 -43.87 29.23 -27.74
CA LEU A 13 -42.94 30.11 -27.03
C LEU A 13 -42.52 29.52 -25.67
N MET A 14 -43.47 28.92 -24.91
CA MET A 14 -43.17 28.24 -23.65
C MET A 14 -42.24 27.04 -23.87
N MET A 15 -42.48 26.19 -24.87
CA MET A 15 -41.60 25.04 -25.15
C MET A 15 -40.16 25.45 -25.47
N LEU A 16 -39.98 26.56 -26.21
CA LEU A 16 -38.66 27.09 -26.56
C LEU A 16 -37.82 27.44 -25.33
N VAL A 17 -38.45 27.85 -24.22
CA VAL A 17 -37.78 28.22 -22.97
C VAL A 17 -37.72 27.04 -21.99
N PHE A 18 -38.80 26.29 -21.85
CA PHE A 18 -38.89 25.21 -20.86
C PHE A 18 -38.03 24.00 -21.23
N ILE A 19 -37.90 23.64 -22.51
CA ILE A 19 -37.09 22.48 -22.90
C ILE A 19 -35.60 22.69 -22.54
N PRO A 20 -34.95 23.80 -22.92
CA PRO A 20 -33.58 24.09 -22.48
C PRO A 20 -33.46 24.23 -20.96
N ALA A 21 -34.42 24.86 -20.29
CA ALA A 21 -34.41 25.02 -18.84
C ALA A 21 -34.47 23.66 -18.11
N PHE A 22 -35.32 22.75 -18.55
CA PHE A 22 -35.38 21.39 -18.00
C PHE A 22 -34.10 20.59 -18.26
N ALA A 23 -33.51 20.71 -19.46
CA ALA A 23 -32.24 20.04 -19.77
C ALA A 23 -31.10 20.55 -18.87
N LEU A 24 -31.02 21.87 -18.64
CA LEU A 24 -30.05 22.47 -17.73
C LEU A 24 -30.30 22.07 -16.27
N MET A 25 -31.56 22.04 -15.84
CA MET A 25 -31.94 21.61 -14.50
C MET A 25 -31.57 20.14 -14.27
N TYR A 26 -31.91 19.26 -15.21
CA TYR A 26 -31.55 17.85 -15.17
C TYR A 26 -30.02 17.67 -15.08
N HIS A 27 -29.27 18.34 -15.94
CA HIS A 27 -27.80 18.28 -15.96
C HIS A 27 -27.16 18.81 -14.67
N THR A 28 -27.74 19.86 -14.09
CA THR A 28 -27.24 20.43 -12.83
C THR A 28 -27.51 19.50 -11.66
N ILE A 29 -28.69 18.85 -11.62
CA ILE A 29 -29.03 17.88 -10.59
C ILE A 29 -28.13 16.64 -10.68
N THR A 30 -27.92 16.09 -11.88
CA THR A 30 -27.05 14.92 -12.06
C THR A 30 -25.61 15.24 -11.68
N LYS A 31 -25.07 16.39 -12.12
CA LYS A 31 -23.74 16.85 -11.70
C LYS A 31 -23.63 17.09 -10.21
N GLY A 32 -24.63 17.69 -9.58
CA GLY A 32 -24.65 17.93 -8.13
C GLY A 32 -24.59 16.63 -7.33
N LEU A 33 -25.32 15.61 -7.76
CA LEU A 33 -25.27 14.27 -7.16
C LEU A 33 -23.92 13.58 -7.40
N GLU A 34 -23.36 13.69 -8.60
CA GLU A 34 -22.01 13.18 -8.90
C GLU A 34 -20.94 13.85 -8.06
N ASP A 35 -20.97 15.17 -7.92
CA ASP A 35 -19.98 15.93 -7.15
C ASP A 35 -20.10 15.68 -5.64
N TYR A 36 -21.33 15.50 -5.13
CA TYR A 36 -21.55 15.06 -3.75
C TYR A 36 -20.97 13.65 -3.50
N ASN A 37 -21.20 12.71 -4.42
CA ASN A 37 -20.63 11.37 -4.34
C ASN A 37 -19.09 11.40 -4.42
N LYS A 38 -18.50 12.23 -5.30
CA LYS A 38 -17.05 12.45 -5.36
C LYS A 38 -16.49 13.00 -4.05
N PHE A 39 -17.19 13.94 -3.41
CA PHE A 39 -16.75 14.50 -2.12
C PHE A 39 -16.65 13.43 -1.03
N ASN A 40 -17.67 12.57 -0.90
CA ASN A 40 -17.65 11.46 0.06
C ASN A 40 -16.59 10.39 -0.30
N SER A 41 -16.46 10.04 -1.58
CA SER A 41 -15.41 9.13 -2.05
C SER A 41 -14.00 9.67 -1.77
N ASN A 42 -13.79 10.99 -1.92
CA ASN A 42 -12.52 11.64 -1.61
C ASN A 42 -12.19 11.58 -0.12
N LYS A 43 -13.18 11.70 0.77
CA LYS A 43 -12.96 11.57 2.22
C LYS A 43 -12.54 10.15 2.62
N VAL A 44 -13.16 9.13 2.03
CA VAL A 44 -12.78 7.72 2.23
C VAL A 44 -11.36 7.44 1.68
N ALA A 45 -11.03 8.06 0.54
CA ALA A 45 -9.70 7.98 -0.05
C ALA A 45 -8.63 8.63 0.84
N GLU A 46 -8.92 9.79 1.46
CA GLU A 46 -8.01 10.51 2.35
C GLU A 46 -7.56 9.65 3.54
N ASN A 47 -8.50 9.07 4.30
CA ASN A 47 -8.18 8.17 5.42
C ASN A 47 -7.37 6.94 4.96
N SER A 48 -7.72 6.40 3.79
CA SER A 48 -7.01 5.25 3.22
C SER A 48 -5.56 5.61 2.83
N VAL A 49 -5.36 6.82 2.30
CA VAL A 49 -4.04 7.36 1.94
C VAL A 49 -3.20 7.59 3.20
N GLU A 50 -3.75 8.18 4.26
CA GLU A 50 -3.02 8.40 5.52
C GLU A 50 -2.52 7.08 6.13
N ILE A 51 -3.39 6.07 6.19
CA ILE A 51 -3.00 4.72 6.63
C ILE A 51 -1.95 4.13 5.69
N SER A 52 -2.07 4.34 4.38
CA SER A 52 -1.08 3.86 3.40
C SER A 52 0.32 4.44 3.64
N VAL A 53 0.41 5.71 4.02
CA VAL A 53 1.68 6.37 4.38
C VAL A 53 2.27 5.74 5.65
N SER A 54 1.44 5.46 6.65
CA SER A 54 1.88 4.75 7.86
C SER A 54 2.35 3.32 7.54
N ILE A 55 1.65 2.60 6.65
CA ILE A 55 2.06 1.27 6.16
C ILE A 55 3.40 1.35 5.43
N ALA A 56 3.60 2.33 4.55
CA ALA A 56 4.85 2.52 3.85
C ALA A 56 6.02 2.85 4.78
N SER A 57 5.77 3.62 5.84
CA SER A 57 6.75 3.85 6.90
C SER A 57 7.13 2.54 7.63
N LEU A 58 6.14 1.69 7.92
CA LEU A 58 6.39 0.37 8.51
C LEU A 58 7.17 -0.55 7.56
N ILE A 59 6.80 -0.60 6.27
CA ILE A 59 7.53 -1.35 5.23
C ILE A 59 9.01 -0.94 5.23
N HIS A 60 9.31 0.36 5.29
CA HIS A 60 10.69 0.83 5.30
C HIS A 60 11.50 0.28 6.49
N GLU A 61 10.91 0.26 7.69
CA GLU A 61 11.59 -0.27 8.88
C GLU A 61 11.70 -1.80 8.84
N LEU A 62 10.71 -2.49 8.27
CA LEU A 62 10.79 -3.94 8.01
C LEU A 62 11.88 -4.29 6.99
N GLN A 63 12.09 -3.46 5.97
CA GLN A 63 13.18 -3.62 4.99
C GLN A 63 14.56 -3.49 5.65
N LYS A 64 14.71 -2.58 6.62
CA LYS A 64 15.92 -2.43 7.41
C LYS A 64 16.13 -3.64 8.34
N GLU A 65 15.07 -4.10 9.01
CA GLU A 65 15.12 -5.30 9.86
C GLU A 65 15.48 -6.56 9.05
N ARG A 66 14.93 -6.71 7.82
CA ARG A 66 15.28 -7.79 6.87
C ARG A 66 16.78 -7.79 6.54
N GLY A 67 17.34 -6.62 6.23
CA GLY A 67 18.77 -6.49 5.90
C GLY A 67 19.69 -6.82 7.09
N LEU A 68 19.35 -6.33 8.28
CA LEU A 68 20.10 -6.63 9.51
C LEU A 68 19.98 -8.10 9.90
N THR A 69 18.79 -8.70 9.72
CA THR A 69 18.57 -10.14 9.91
C THR A 69 19.44 -10.96 8.99
N ALA A 70 19.53 -10.59 7.70
CA ALA A 70 20.40 -11.27 6.75
C ALA A 70 21.86 -11.27 7.22
N GLY A 71 22.38 -10.11 7.62
CA GLY A 71 23.74 -10.00 8.14
C GLY A 71 23.96 -10.75 9.46
N PHE A 72 22.99 -10.71 10.37
CA PHE A 72 23.05 -11.42 11.66
C PHE A 72 23.10 -12.94 11.45
N VAL A 73 22.15 -13.49 10.67
CA VAL A 73 22.08 -14.94 10.41
C VAL A 73 23.31 -15.40 9.62
N SER A 74 23.70 -14.69 8.56
CA SER A 74 24.88 -15.04 7.75
C SER A 74 26.21 -14.96 8.50
N SER A 75 26.28 -14.22 9.59
CA SER A 75 27.47 -14.16 10.45
C SER A 75 27.41 -15.11 11.64
N ASN A 76 26.43 -16.02 11.70
CA ASN A 76 26.15 -16.87 12.86
C ASN A 76 26.04 -16.05 14.15
N GLY A 77 25.34 -14.91 14.07
CA GLY A 77 25.07 -14.01 15.19
C GLY A 77 26.25 -13.13 15.64
N LYS A 78 27.40 -13.20 14.98
CA LYS A 78 28.62 -12.45 15.34
C LYS A 78 28.55 -10.96 14.97
N LYS A 79 27.79 -10.60 13.93
CA LYS A 79 27.65 -9.20 13.46
C LYS A 79 26.20 -8.74 13.60
N PHE A 80 26.00 -7.41 13.62
CA PHE A 80 24.69 -6.74 13.58
C PHE A 80 23.77 -6.94 14.79
N ARG A 81 24.15 -7.70 15.83
CA ARG A 81 23.32 -7.96 17.03
C ARG A 81 22.69 -6.69 17.63
N ASN A 82 23.51 -5.71 17.99
CA ASN A 82 23.04 -4.48 18.64
C ASN A 82 22.15 -3.65 17.70
N ARG A 83 22.54 -3.51 16.43
CA ARG A 83 21.76 -2.77 15.42
C ARG A 83 20.41 -3.46 15.17
N LEU A 84 20.37 -4.79 15.16
CA LEU A 84 19.14 -5.57 15.00
C LEU A 84 18.21 -5.38 16.19
N ALA A 85 18.74 -5.38 17.42
CA ALA A 85 17.94 -5.10 18.62
C ALA A 85 17.28 -3.71 18.54
N THR A 86 18.05 -2.66 18.27
CA THR A 86 17.52 -1.29 18.11
C THR A 86 16.50 -1.21 16.98
N GLN A 87 16.77 -1.85 15.84
CA GLN A 87 15.83 -1.83 14.71
C GLN A 87 14.50 -2.51 15.04
N ARG A 88 14.51 -3.59 15.84
CA ARG A 88 13.29 -4.29 16.26
C ARG A 88 12.39 -3.41 17.13
N GLU A 89 12.95 -2.55 17.96
CA GLU A 89 12.20 -1.58 18.75
C GLU A 89 11.53 -0.53 17.86
N ILE A 90 12.26 -0.02 16.87
CA ILE A 90 11.72 0.92 15.87
C ILE A 90 10.54 0.29 15.13
N VAL A 91 10.69 -0.96 14.67
CA VAL A 91 9.59 -1.70 14.02
C VAL A 91 8.41 -1.86 14.97
N ASN A 92 8.63 -2.27 16.22
CA ASN A 92 7.54 -2.42 17.19
C ASN A 92 6.78 -1.10 17.42
N LYS A 93 7.49 0.03 17.49
CA LYS A 93 6.88 1.36 17.56
C LYS A 93 6.02 1.68 16.34
N LYS A 94 6.51 1.41 15.13
CA LYS A 94 5.74 1.62 13.88
C LYS A 94 4.50 0.72 13.79
N ILE A 95 4.59 -0.52 14.28
CA ILE A 95 3.44 -1.43 14.36
C ILE A 95 2.38 -0.86 15.31
N LYS A 96 2.80 -0.36 16.48
CA LYS A 96 1.89 0.25 17.46
C LYS A 96 1.19 1.48 16.86
N MET A 97 1.95 2.40 16.26
CA MET A 97 1.41 3.60 15.60
C MET A 97 0.39 3.24 14.51
N LEU A 98 0.71 2.26 13.66
CA LEU A 98 -0.23 1.81 12.62
C LEU A 98 -1.52 1.23 13.21
N LYS A 99 -1.42 0.42 14.27
CA LYS A 99 -2.60 -0.13 14.96
C LYS A 99 -3.45 0.96 15.62
N GLU A 100 -2.83 2.00 16.16
CA GLU A 100 -3.52 3.15 16.75
C GLU A 100 -4.23 3.98 15.69
N LEU A 101 -3.53 4.36 14.62
CA LEU A 101 -4.11 5.12 13.50
C LEU A 101 -5.30 4.40 12.88
N LYS A 102 -5.19 3.09 12.67
CA LYS A 102 -6.32 2.29 12.14
C LYS A 102 -7.52 2.25 13.07
N ARG A 103 -7.33 2.31 14.39
CA ARG A 103 -8.43 2.35 15.36
C ARG A 103 -9.09 3.73 15.38
N GLU A 104 -8.29 4.79 15.30
CA GLU A 104 -8.79 6.17 15.25
C GLU A 104 -9.61 6.44 13.98
N LYS A 105 -9.17 5.90 12.84
CA LYS A 105 -9.76 6.17 11.53
C LYS A 105 -10.69 5.06 11.04
N ALA A 106 -11.14 4.15 11.90
CA ALA A 106 -11.91 2.96 11.49
C ALA A 106 -13.17 3.32 10.68
N ASP A 107 -13.75 4.50 10.95
CA ASP A 107 -14.90 5.04 10.24
C ASP A 107 -14.47 5.62 8.88
N ASN A 108 -15.21 5.27 7.82
CA ASN A 108 -14.99 5.76 6.45
C ASN A 108 -13.64 5.33 5.81
N ILE A 109 -13.31 4.04 5.88
CA ILE A 109 -12.21 3.43 5.11
C ILE A 109 -12.78 2.51 4.03
N ASN A 110 -12.07 2.40 2.90
CA ASN A 110 -12.33 1.38 1.89
C ASN A 110 -12.30 -0.04 2.53
N VAL A 111 -13.44 -0.74 2.50
CA VAL A 111 -13.62 -2.05 3.16
C VAL A 111 -12.62 -3.09 2.65
N LYS A 112 -12.28 -3.09 1.36
CA LYS A 112 -11.32 -4.03 0.77
C LYS A 112 -9.91 -3.77 1.29
N PHE A 113 -9.51 -2.49 1.34
CA PHE A 113 -8.24 -2.07 1.91
C PHE A 113 -8.15 -2.43 3.39
N LEU A 114 -9.19 -2.15 4.17
CA LEU A 114 -9.24 -2.45 5.60
C LEU A 114 -9.06 -3.95 5.84
N LYS A 115 -9.88 -4.79 5.20
CA LYS A 115 -9.81 -6.26 5.29
C LYS A 115 -8.43 -6.80 4.89
N LYS A 116 -7.86 -6.32 3.78
CA LYS A 116 -6.55 -6.77 3.32
C LYS A 116 -5.47 -6.36 4.32
N SER A 117 -5.47 -5.11 4.76
CA SER A 117 -4.54 -4.57 5.76
C SER A 117 -4.62 -5.34 7.09
N ASP A 118 -5.81 -5.69 7.57
CA ASP A 118 -5.99 -6.50 8.79
C ASP A 118 -5.45 -7.91 8.64
N SER A 119 -5.64 -8.54 7.47
CA SER A 119 -5.05 -9.84 7.17
C SER A 119 -3.52 -9.79 7.27
N VAL A 120 -2.88 -8.74 6.75
CA VAL A 120 -1.42 -8.57 6.84
C VAL A 120 -0.99 -8.32 8.29
N LEU A 121 -1.73 -7.50 9.05
CA LEU A 121 -1.44 -7.27 10.47
C LEU A 121 -1.55 -8.56 11.31
N ASN A 122 -2.50 -9.43 10.98
CA ASN A 122 -2.64 -10.73 11.64
C ASN A 122 -1.45 -11.65 11.34
N ARG A 123 -0.93 -11.64 10.10
CA ARG A 123 0.32 -12.34 9.76
C ARG A 123 1.52 -11.73 10.48
N LEU A 124 1.55 -10.41 10.58
CA LEU A 124 2.59 -9.68 11.31
C LEU A 124 2.63 -10.06 12.80
N ASN A 125 1.54 -10.51 13.41
CA ASN A 125 1.58 -11.02 14.79
C ASN A 125 2.52 -12.24 14.95
N LYS A 126 2.83 -12.98 13.87
CA LYS A 126 3.82 -14.07 13.86
C LYS A 126 5.27 -13.56 13.90
N ILE A 127 5.51 -12.26 13.73
CA ILE A 127 6.87 -11.69 13.67
C ILE A 127 7.68 -11.99 14.93
N ASN A 128 7.04 -12.08 16.09
CA ASN A 128 7.75 -12.38 17.34
C ASN A 128 8.29 -13.81 17.37
N SER A 129 7.58 -14.80 16.81
CA SER A 129 8.08 -16.17 16.66
C SER A 129 9.31 -16.19 15.76
N ILE A 130 9.20 -15.57 14.58
CA ILE A 130 10.31 -15.47 13.63
C ILE A 130 11.50 -14.75 14.25
N LYS A 131 11.30 -13.64 14.99
CA LYS A 131 12.36 -12.93 15.72
C LYS A 131 13.07 -13.83 16.73
N LYS A 132 12.35 -14.72 17.43
CA LYS A 132 12.95 -15.70 18.35
C LYS A 132 13.79 -16.72 17.59
N GLU A 133 13.26 -17.31 16.53
CA GLU A 133 13.99 -18.27 15.69
C GLU A 133 15.27 -17.65 15.08
N ILE A 134 15.20 -16.38 14.64
CA ILE A 134 16.36 -15.61 14.18
C ILE A 134 17.38 -15.45 15.31
N SER A 135 16.94 -15.07 16.51
CA SER A 135 17.85 -14.80 17.64
C SER A 135 18.57 -16.06 18.12
N ASN A 136 17.89 -17.21 18.03
CA ASN A 136 18.43 -18.51 18.37
C ASN A 136 19.20 -19.17 17.21
N LEU A 137 19.24 -18.51 16.04
CA LEU A 137 19.86 -19.04 14.82
C LEU A 137 19.29 -20.39 14.37
N THR A 138 18.02 -20.67 14.69
CA THR A 138 17.34 -21.93 14.33
C THR A 138 16.60 -21.84 13.01
N ILE A 139 16.49 -20.64 12.43
CA ILE A 139 15.86 -20.40 11.13
C ILE A 139 16.90 -20.30 10.03
N GLU A 140 16.59 -20.90 8.89
CA GLU A 140 17.39 -20.76 7.68
C GLU A 140 17.31 -19.33 7.11
N LYS A 141 18.45 -18.83 6.59
CA LYS A 141 18.56 -17.49 5.99
C LYS A 141 17.46 -17.23 4.96
N GLY A 142 17.28 -18.13 3.99
CA GLY A 142 16.29 -17.97 2.92
C GLY A 142 14.88 -17.81 3.46
N ARG A 143 14.51 -18.63 4.45
CA ARG A 143 13.21 -18.57 5.13
C ARG A 143 13.00 -17.25 5.89
N ALA A 144 14.00 -16.78 6.62
CA ALA A 144 13.93 -15.50 7.33
C ALA A 144 13.70 -14.33 6.36
N LEU A 145 14.47 -14.27 5.26
CA LEU A 145 14.34 -13.20 4.26
C LEU A 145 12.99 -13.27 3.55
N LYS A 146 12.52 -14.48 3.20
CA LYS A 146 11.22 -14.70 2.55
C LYS A 146 10.07 -14.18 3.41
N PHE A 147 10.10 -14.40 4.72
CA PHE A 147 9.07 -13.90 5.63
C PHE A 147 8.88 -12.37 5.53
N TYR A 148 9.96 -11.60 5.66
CA TYR A 148 9.88 -10.13 5.55
C TYR A 148 9.48 -9.67 4.14
N THR A 149 9.98 -10.31 3.10
CA THR A 149 9.60 -10.00 1.72
C THR A 149 8.12 -10.24 1.45
N THR A 150 7.57 -11.36 1.94
CA THR A 150 6.14 -11.64 1.83
C THR A 150 5.30 -10.59 2.56
N LEU A 151 5.68 -10.20 3.78
CA LEU A 151 4.97 -9.15 4.51
C LEU A 151 4.98 -7.80 3.77
N ASN A 152 6.12 -7.38 3.24
CA ASN A 152 6.21 -6.13 2.48
C ASN A 152 5.33 -6.17 1.23
N ASN A 153 5.35 -7.27 0.48
CA ASN A 153 4.52 -7.44 -0.72
C ASN A 153 3.02 -7.46 -0.40
N GLU A 154 2.63 -8.12 0.70
CA GLU A 154 1.24 -8.13 1.14
C GLU A 154 0.76 -6.73 1.56
N PHE A 155 1.60 -5.93 2.23
CA PHE A 155 1.29 -4.55 2.56
C PHE A 155 1.18 -3.65 1.32
N ILE A 156 2.11 -3.77 0.37
CA ILE A 156 2.04 -3.04 -0.91
C ILE A 156 0.76 -3.43 -1.67
N SER A 157 0.42 -4.72 -1.69
CA SER A 157 -0.83 -5.21 -2.28
C SER A 157 -2.07 -4.65 -1.58
N ALA A 158 -2.03 -4.47 -0.26
CA ALA A 158 -3.12 -3.78 0.45
C ALA A 158 -3.26 -2.34 -0.05
N ILE A 159 -2.17 -1.56 -0.11
CA ILE A 159 -2.18 -0.19 -0.64
C ILE A 159 -2.74 -0.15 -2.07
N SER A 160 -2.40 -1.11 -2.93
CA SER A 160 -2.94 -1.17 -4.30
C SER A 160 -4.46 -1.30 -4.38
N THR A 161 -5.13 -1.86 -3.37
CA THR A 161 -6.62 -1.96 -3.37
C THR A 161 -7.32 -0.61 -3.21
N ILE A 162 -6.59 0.42 -2.78
CA ILE A 162 -7.13 1.79 -2.69
C ILE A 162 -7.45 2.33 -4.10
N LEU A 163 -6.67 1.96 -5.12
CA LEU A 163 -6.87 2.41 -6.51
C LEU A 163 -8.23 2.01 -7.09
N GLU A 164 -8.78 0.89 -6.67
CA GLU A 164 -10.00 0.31 -7.28
C GLU A 164 -11.25 1.18 -7.08
N ASN A 165 -11.26 2.06 -6.07
CA ASN A 165 -12.40 2.92 -5.74
C ASN A 165 -12.09 4.42 -5.91
N MET A 166 -10.93 4.76 -6.50
CA MET A 166 -10.58 6.15 -6.79
C MET A 166 -11.27 6.60 -8.08
N THR A 167 -12.06 7.66 -8.00
CA THR A 167 -12.73 8.28 -9.15
C THR A 167 -11.87 9.36 -9.81
N GLU A 168 -10.96 9.99 -9.04
CA GLU A 168 -10.13 11.08 -9.53
C GLU A 168 -8.83 10.58 -10.16
N ALA A 169 -8.73 10.76 -11.48
CA ALA A 169 -7.63 10.22 -12.29
C ALA A 169 -6.25 10.73 -11.86
N LYS A 170 -6.15 12.00 -11.44
CA LYS A 170 -4.89 12.57 -10.96
C LYS A 170 -4.37 11.85 -9.71
N ILE A 171 -5.24 11.67 -8.71
CA ILE A 171 -4.88 11.01 -7.44
C ILE A 171 -4.56 9.53 -7.68
N ALA A 172 -5.33 8.86 -8.54
CA ALA A 172 -5.07 7.48 -8.93
C ALA A 172 -3.67 7.32 -9.57
N ASN A 173 -3.27 8.24 -10.46
CA ASN A 173 -1.94 8.22 -11.08
C ASN A 173 -0.80 8.47 -10.08
N GLU A 174 -0.99 9.40 -9.14
CA GLU A 174 -0.02 9.67 -8.06
C GLU A 174 0.15 8.43 -7.16
N LEU A 175 -0.95 7.80 -6.74
CA LEU A 175 -0.90 6.59 -5.92
C LEU A 175 -0.28 5.40 -6.68
N SER A 176 -0.60 5.25 -7.97
CA SER A 176 0.01 4.21 -8.82
C SER A 176 1.53 4.37 -8.91
N SER A 177 1.99 5.61 -9.14
CA SER A 177 3.41 5.96 -9.16
C SER A 177 4.08 5.69 -7.79
N TYR A 178 3.38 6.00 -6.70
CA TYR A 178 3.84 5.69 -5.35
C TYR A 178 3.98 4.19 -5.09
N ILE A 179 3.02 3.38 -5.53
CA ILE A 179 3.08 1.91 -5.44
C ILE A 179 4.26 1.36 -6.26
N ALA A 180 4.47 1.87 -7.48
CA ALA A 180 5.61 1.49 -8.31
C ALA A 180 6.94 1.81 -7.62
N PHE A 181 7.06 2.99 -7.02
CA PHE A 181 8.20 3.38 -6.21
C PHE A 181 8.42 2.45 -5.00
N LEU A 182 7.36 2.09 -4.26
CA LEU A 182 7.46 1.16 -3.13
C LEU A 182 7.96 -0.22 -3.56
N LYS A 183 7.48 -0.74 -4.70
CA LYS A 183 7.95 -2.01 -5.27
C LYS A 183 9.43 -1.94 -5.67
N ALA A 184 9.83 -0.90 -6.38
CA ALA A 184 11.22 -0.68 -6.77
C ALA A 184 12.14 -0.58 -5.54
N LYS A 185 11.71 0.18 -4.52
CA LYS A 185 12.41 0.30 -3.23
C LYS A 185 12.53 -1.05 -2.52
N ASP A 186 11.51 -1.91 -2.55
CA ASP A 186 11.61 -3.24 -1.95
C ASP A 186 12.59 -4.14 -2.69
N ASN A 187 12.59 -4.15 -4.03
CA ASN A 187 13.54 -4.91 -4.85
C ASN A 187 14.99 -4.54 -4.51
N VAL A 188 15.31 -3.24 -4.47
CA VAL A 188 16.63 -2.75 -4.03
C VAL A 188 16.92 -3.19 -2.59
N GLY A 189 15.91 -3.15 -1.73
CA GLY A 189 16.00 -3.65 -0.36
C GLY A 189 16.32 -5.15 -0.26
N ILE A 190 15.83 -5.98 -1.18
CA ILE A 190 16.14 -7.41 -1.26
C ILE A 190 17.59 -7.60 -1.73
N ILE A 191 18.01 -6.91 -2.79
CA ILE A 191 19.40 -6.93 -3.27
C ILE A 191 20.36 -6.59 -2.13
N ARG A 192 20.10 -5.50 -1.40
CA ARG A 192 20.89 -5.10 -0.24
C ARG A 192 20.91 -6.17 0.85
N ALA A 193 19.79 -6.82 1.15
CA ALA A 193 19.72 -7.86 2.17
C ALA A 193 20.57 -9.08 1.78
N VAL A 194 20.45 -9.55 0.55
CA VAL A 194 21.28 -10.66 0.01
C VAL A 194 22.75 -10.28 0.03
N GLY A 195 23.11 -9.09 -0.47
CA GLY A 195 24.49 -8.59 -0.45
C GLY A 195 25.07 -8.41 0.95
N THR A 196 24.27 -7.94 1.91
CA THR A 196 24.68 -7.85 3.33
C THR A 196 24.96 -9.23 3.91
N GLY A 197 24.14 -10.22 3.56
CA GLY A 197 24.35 -11.61 3.96
C GLY A 197 25.68 -12.16 3.44
N VAL A 198 25.95 -11.99 2.14
CA VAL A 198 27.21 -12.39 1.48
C VAL A 198 28.42 -11.71 2.14
N TYR A 199 28.36 -10.39 2.35
CA TYR A 199 29.44 -9.64 3.00
C TYR A 199 29.67 -10.11 4.45
N ALA A 200 28.60 -10.47 5.15
CA ALA A 200 28.67 -10.92 6.53
C ALA A 200 29.30 -12.32 6.65
N SER A 201 28.93 -13.26 5.77
CA SER A 201 29.45 -14.64 5.74
C SER A 201 30.85 -14.75 5.12
N LYS A 202 31.25 -13.78 4.28
CA LYS A 202 32.44 -13.84 3.40
C LYS A 202 32.39 -14.98 2.37
N ILE A 203 31.23 -15.60 2.16
CA ILE A 203 31.03 -16.72 1.24
C ILE A 203 29.85 -16.36 0.32
N VAL A 204 30.04 -16.56 -0.99
CA VAL A 204 29.00 -16.40 -2.01
C VAL A 204 28.47 -17.78 -2.38
N THR A 205 27.17 -18.02 -2.20
CA THR A 205 26.52 -19.27 -2.65
C THR A 205 25.98 -19.15 -4.08
N ILE A 206 25.71 -20.28 -4.73
CA ILE A 206 25.05 -20.31 -6.04
C ILE A 206 23.65 -19.68 -5.95
N GLU A 207 22.92 -19.97 -4.86
CA GLU A 207 21.61 -19.37 -4.60
C GLU A 207 21.66 -17.85 -4.52
N ASP A 208 22.67 -17.28 -3.85
CA ASP A 208 22.85 -15.83 -3.76
C ASP A 208 23.10 -15.22 -5.16
N LYS A 209 23.87 -15.90 -6.03
CA LYS A 209 24.09 -15.46 -7.42
C LYS A 209 22.81 -15.48 -8.25
N ILE A 210 22.04 -16.58 -8.20
CA ILE A 210 20.76 -16.72 -8.92
C ILE A 210 19.76 -15.68 -8.42
N LYS A 211 19.71 -15.44 -7.11
CA LYS A 211 18.83 -14.44 -6.52
C LYS A 211 19.20 -13.03 -6.97
N LEU A 212 20.49 -12.70 -7.00
CA LEU A 212 20.93 -11.36 -7.43
C LEU A 212 20.69 -11.14 -8.93
N SER A 213 21.00 -12.12 -9.78
CA SER A 213 20.78 -11.99 -11.23
C SER A 213 19.30 -11.82 -11.57
N SER A 214 18.41 -12.61 -10.94
CA SER A 214 16.97 -12.46 -11.14
C SER A 214 16.40 -11.11 -10.70
N LEU A 215 17.06 -10.40 -9.77
CA LEU A 215 16.61 -9.09 -9.27
C LEU A 215 17.13 -7.91 -10.10
N THR A 216 18.18 -8.10 -10.89
CA THR A 216 18.80 -7.06 -11.72
C THR A 216 18.42 -7.14 -13.20
N SER A 217 17.89 -8.27 -13.65
CA SER A 217 17.50 -8.50 -15.04
C SER A 217 16.03 -8.15 -15.36
N SER A 218 15.35 -7.39 -14.49
CA SER A 218 13.96 -6.93 -14.63
C SER A 218 13.90 -5.42 -14.62
#